data_AF-A0A2G2B5U1-F1
#
_entry.id   AF-A0A2G2B5U1-F1
#
_cell.length_a   1.000
_cell.length_b   1.000
_cell.length_c   1.000
_cell.angle_alpha   90.00
_cell.angle_beta   90.00
_cell.angle_gamma   90.00
#
_symmetry.space_group_name_H-M   'P 1'
#
loop_
_entity.id
_entity.type
_entity.pdbx_description
1 polymer ?
#
loop_
_entity_poly.entity_id
_entity_poly.type
_entity_poly.pdbx_seq_one_letter_code
_entity_poly.pdbx_strand_id
1 'polypeptide(L)'
;MATDGLNFTCSTCHVTDQHQWAGSRYDVLASDPHGTGKPGERRDVASCESCHGNEPHPVGGNPLLIAKGMTLNDHTDKIACQTCHIPEFARGGVATKTLWDWSTAGQMDDGKIIKRHEYTQADGKELHTYLSTKGDFEWGEDVVPFYSWFNGQLEYTLADDTIDPSKTVEINRIGGALGEEGARIWPITHMVAPAADALDCQSCHAKDGRLEGLTGFYMPGRDPFSYVGMLGMLMVVGTLLGVLTHALLRKFVKKDGGSSHE
;
A
#
# COMPACT_ATOMS: atom_id res chain seq x y z
N MET A 1 -9.48 -16.51 8.54
CA MET A 1 -9.99 -15.46 7.63
C MET A 1 -11.42 -15.12 8.05
N ALA A 2 -12.04 -14.07 7.49
CA ALA A 2 -13.40 -13.62 7.85
C ALA A 2 -14.40 -14.80 7.84
N THR A 3 -14.88 -15.19 9.02
CA THR A 3 -15.74 -16.38 9.22
C THR A 3 -17.18 -16.16 8.77
N ASP A 4 -17.58 -14.90 8.65
CA ASP A 4 -18.87 -14.41 8.20
C ASP A 4 -18.91 -14.11 6.68
N GLY A 5 -17.78 -14.27 5.98
CA GLY A 5 -17.65 -14.07 4.54
C GLY A 5 -17.24 -15.33 3.79
N LEU A 6 -16.29 -15.19 2.86
CA LEU A 6 -15.77 -16.30 2.04
C LEU A 6 -15.10 -17.42 2.87
N ASN A 7 -14.75 -17.14 4.13
CA ASN A 7 -14.21 -18.11 5.10
C ASN A 7 -13.06 -18.97 4.55
N PHE A 8 -12.15 -18.34 3.82
CA PHE A 8 -11.02 -19.02 3.21
C PHE A 8 -10.07 -19.61 4.25
N THR A 9 -9.52 -20.77 3.89
CA THR A 9 -8.41 -21.41 4.61
C THR A 9 -7.09 -20.96 4.02
N CYS A 10 -5.97 -21.17 4.73
CA CYS A 10 -4.64 -20.83 4.24
C CYS A 10 -4.35 -21.48 2.87
N SER A 11 -4.73 -22.75 2.72
CA SER A 11 -4.55 -23.54 1.49
C SER A 11 -5.50 -23.16 0.35
N THR A 12 -6.46 -22.27 0.59
CA THR A 12 -7.30 -21.72 -0.47
C THR A 12 -6.47 -20.84 -1.42
N CYS A 13 -5.52 -20.07 -0.89
CA CYS A 13 -4.60 -19.24 -1.68
C CYS A 13 -3.23 -19.90 -1.84
N HIS A 14 -2.67 -20.47 -0.76
CA HIS A 14 -1.40 -21.21 -0.81
C HIS A 14 -1.67 -22.64 -1.24
N VAL A 15 -2.03 -22.82 -2.51
CA VAL A 15 -2.22 -24.14 -3.10
C VAL A 15 -0.89 -24.87 -3.11
N THR A 16 -0.92 -26.17 -2.84
CA THR A 16 0.26 -27.01 -2.85
C THR A 16 0.13 -28.16 -3.84
N ASP A 17 1.23 -28.44 -4.53
CA ASP A 17 1.45 -29.68 -5.26
C ASP A 17 2.79 -30.26 -4.83
N GLN A 18 2.82 -31.55 -4.48
CA GLN A 18 4.04 -32.24 -4.03
C GLN A 18 4.85 -31.51 -2.93
N HIS A 19 4.17 -30.88 -1.96
CA HIS A 19 4.76 -30.04 -0.90
C HIS A 19 5.49 -28.77 -1.38
N GLN A 20 5.34 -28.40 -2.64
CA GLN A 20 5.67 -27.06 -3.12
C GLN A 20 4.47 -26.16 -2.82
N TRP A 21 4.70 -25.06 -2.11
CA TRP A 21 3.64 -24.13 -1.71
C TRP A 21 3.77 -22.84 -2.52
N ALA A 22 2.68 -22.43 -3.17
CA ALA A 22 2.63 -21.15 -3.85
C ALA A 22 2.83 -19.98 -2.85
N GLY A 23 3.60 -18.96 -3.22
CA GLY A 23 3.84 -17.78 -2.40
C GLY A 23 4.70 -18.05 -1.16
N SER A 24 5.81 -18.77 -1.35
CA SER A 24 6.80 -18.99 -0.30
C SER A 24 7.39 -17.68 0.22
N ARG A 25 7.76 -17.63 1.50
CA ARG A 25 8.42 -16.46 2.12
C ARG A 25 9.74 -16.04 1.45
N TYR A 26 10.33 -16.95 0.67
CA TYR A 26 11.59 -16.75 -0.05
C TYR A 26 11.39 -16.51 -1.55
N ASP A 27 10.16 -16.66 -2.04
CA ASP A 27 9.83 -16.58 -3.47
C ASP A 27 8.52 -15.80 -3.60
N VAL A 28 8.62 -14.50 -3.29
CA VAL A 28 7.49 -13.58 -3.33
C VAL A 28 7.43 -12.96 -4.72
N LEU A 29 6.28 -13.09 -5.37
CA LEU A 29 6.03 -12.43 -6.64
C LEU A 29 5.55 -10.99 -6.38
N ALA A 30 6.39 -9.99 -6.68
CA ALA A 30 6.01 -8.58 -6.51
C ALA A 30 5.00 -8.07 -7.54
N SER A 31 4.88 -8.75 -8.68
CA SER A 31 3.92 -8.46 -9.74
C SER A 31 3.56 -9.74 -10.47
N ASP A 32 2.27 -9.96 -10.74
CA ASP A 32 1.79 -11.07 -11.55
C ASP A 32 1.09 -10.58 -12.85
N PRO A 33 1.87 -10.23 -13.90
CA PRO A 33 1.31 -9.63 -15.11
C PRO A 33 0.39 -10.56 -15.90
N HIS A 34 0.49 -11.87 -15.72
CA HIS A 34 -0.35 -12.82 -16.46
C HIS A 34 -1.75 -13.01 -15.84
N GLY A 35 -1.99 -12.57 -14.58
CA GLY A 35 -3.30 -12.57 -13.90
C GLY A 35 -4.05 -13.91 -13.81
N THR A 36 -5.39 -13.84 -13.72
CA THR A 36 -6.32 -14.96 -13.87
C THR A 36 -6.15 -15.52 -15.27
N GLY A 37 -5.64 -16.75 -15.39
CA GLY A 37 -5.72 -17.48 -16.65
C GLY A 37 -7.18 -17.69 -17.11
N LYS A 38 -7.42 -18.53 -18.12
CA LYS A 38 -8.80 -18.85 -18.53
C LYS A 38 -9.53 -19.60 -17.39
N PRO A 39 -10.86 -19.77 -17.47
CA PRO A 39 -11.63 -20.38 -16.38
C PRO A 39 -11.08 -21.74 -15.93
N GLY A 40 -10.47 -21.78 -14.74
CA GLY A 40 -9.86 -22.97 -14.12
C GLY A 40 -8.32 -23.01 -14.02
N GLU A 41 -7.58 -22.01 -14.53
CA GLU A 41 -6.22 -22.27 -15.02
C GLU A 41 -5.00 -21.83 -14.18
N ARG A 42 -5.05 -20.89 -13.22
CA ARG A 42 -3.84 -20.55 -12.43
C ARG A 42 -4.04 -20.56 -10.93
N ARG A 43 -3.34 -21.49 -10.27
CA ARG A 43 -3.34 -21.73 -8.82
C ARG A 43 -1.95 -22.02 -8.25
N ASP A 44 -0.96 -22.09 -9.12
CA ASP A 44 0.46 -22.26 -8.81
C ASP A 44 1.11 -21.00 -8.22
N VAL A 45 0.41 -19.86 -8.23
CA VAL A 45 0.85 -18.60 -7.62
C VAL A 45 -0.18 -18.08 -6.62
N ALA A 46 0.32 -17.56 -5.49
CA ALA A 46 -0.51 -16.93 -4.46
C ALA A 46 -0.46 -15.40 -4.62
N SER A 47 -1.03 -14.90 -5.71
CA SER A 47 -1.13 -13.46 -6.04
C SER A 47 -2.59 -12.99 -6.02
N CYS A 48 -2.82 -11.69 -5.85
CA CYS A 48 -4.16 -11.12 -5.96
C CYS A 48 -4.69 -11.28 -7.40
N GLU A 49 -3.81 -11.05 -8.36
CA GLU A 49 -4.12 -11.04 -9.78
C GLU A 49 -4.50 -12.43 -10.30
N SER A 50 -4.05 -13.52 -9.66
CA SER A 50 -4.46 -14.90 -10.01
C SER A 50 -5.97 -15.15 -9.95
N CYS A 51 -6.69 -14.39 -9.10
CA CYS A 51 -8.14 -14.47 -8.94
C CYS A 51 -8.87 -13.21 -9.43
N HIS A 52 -8.21 -12.04 -9.42
CA HIS A 52 -8.83 -10.75 -9.70
C HIS A 52 -8.36 -10.07 -11.00
N GLY A 53 -7.32 -10.58 -11.66
CA GLY A 53 -6.68 -9.94 -12.80
C GLY A 53 -5.90 -8.67 -12.43
N ASN A 54 -5.38 -7.98 -13.45
CA ASN A 54 -4.61 -6.73 -13.28
C ASN A 54 -5.48 -5.47 -13.34
N GLU A 55 -6.73 -5.58 -13.83
CA GLU A 55 -7.67 -4.46 -13.97
C GLU A 55 -8.99 -4.73 -13.21
N PRO A 56 -8.96 -4.96 -11.88
CA PRO A 56 -10.14 -5.38 -11.12
C PRO A 56 -11.17 -4.26 -10.90
N HIS A 57 -10.82 -2.99 -11.14
CA HIS A 57 -11.69 -1.86 -10.85
C HIS A 57 -12.67 -1.63 -12.01
N PRO A 58 -14.00 -1.58 -11.74
CA PRO A 58 -15.00 -1.44 -12.78
C PRO A 58 -14.84 -0.16 -13.61
N VAL A 59 -14.85 -0.31 -14.94
CA VAL A 59 -14.88 0.80 -15.89
C VAL A 59 -16.28 0.87 -16.51
N GLY A 60 -17.11 1.78 -16.03
CA GLY A 60 -18.48 1.93 -16.53
C GLY A 60 -19.30 2.96 -15.77
N GLY A 61 -20.48 3.28 -16.29
CA GLY A 61 -21.39 4.27 -15.71
C GLY A 61 -21.14 5.68 -16.23
N ASN A 62 -21.12 6.66 -15.32
CA ASN A 62 -20.91 8.05 -15.69
C ASN A 62 -19.41 8.35 -15.97
N PRO A 63 -19.08 9.45 -16.68
CA PRO A 63 -17.70 9.75 -17.06
C PRO A 63 -16.71 9.82 -15.89
N LEU A 64 -17.15 10.24 -14.70
CA LEU A 64 -16.30 10.32 -13.52
C LEU A 64 -15.96 8.91 -12.97
N LEU A 65 -16.93 7.99 -12.97
CA LEU A 65 -16.71 6.61 -12.55
C LEU A 65 -15.81 5.85 -13.53
N ILE A 66 -15.96 6.10 -14.83
CA ILE A 66 -15.07 5.58 -15.86
C ILE A 66 -13.63 6.04 -15.59
N ALA A 67 -13.42 7.35 -15.43
CA ALA A 67 -12.10 7.91 -15.15
C ALA A 67 -11.50 7.35 -13.84
N LYS A 68 -12.31 7.20 -12.79
CA LYS A 68 -11.88 6.60 -11.51
C LYS A 68 -11.42 5.15 -11.71
N GLY A 69 -12.23 4.31 -12.35
CA GLY A 69 -11.90 2.90 -12.59
C GLY A 69 -10.61 2.74 -13.41
N MET A 70 -10.49 3.50 -14.51
CA MET A 70 -9.28 3.51 -15.34
C MET A 70 -8.05 3.96 -14.56
N THR A 71 -8.19 5.02 -13.76
CA THR A 71 -7.08 5.52 -12.93
C THR A 71 -6.64 4.49 -11.90
N LEU A 72 -7.58 3.84 -11.20
CA LEU A 72 -7.24 2.81 -10.22
C LEU A 72 -6.60 1.57 -10.86
N ASN A 73 -7.02 1.19 -12.07
CA ASN A 73 -6.37 0.13 -12.83
C ASN A 73 -4.96 0.53 -13.28
N ASP A 74 -4.73 1.77 -13.72
CA ASP A 74 -3.37 2.26 -14.04
C ASP A 74 -2.43 2.23 -12.83
N HIS A 75 -2.94 2.46 -11.62
CA HIS A 75 -2.12 2.35 -10.41
C HIS A 75 -1.59 0.93 -10.17
N THR A 76 -2.25 -0.13 -10.65
CA THR A 76 -1.81 -1.50 -10.38
C THR A 76 -0.45 -1.81 -11.04
N ASP A 77 0.00 -1.00 -11.99
CA ASP A 77 1.32 -1.10 -12.60
C ASP A 77 2.45 -0.78 -11.61
N LYS A 78 2.20 0.11 -10.65
CA LYS A 78 3.22 0.63 -9.72
C LYS A 78 2.87 0.48 -8.25
N ILE A 79 1.61 0.23 -7.92
CA ILE A 79 1.10 0.07 -6.56
C ILE A 79 0.58 -1.35 -6.41
N ALA A 80 1.13 -2.10 -5.47
CA ALA A 80 0.63 -3.43 -5.16
C ALA A 80 -0.80 -3.38 -4.60
N CYS A 81 -1.62 -4.38 -4.89
CA CYS A 81 -3.00 -4.44 -4.41
C CYS A 81 -3.08 -4.28 -2.87
N GLN A 82 -2.12 -4.89 -2.18
CA GLN A 82 -1.96 -4.85 -0.74
C GLN A 82 -1.82 -3.43 -0.21
N THR A 83 -1.17 -2.52 -0.94
CA THR A 83 -0.96 -1.12 -0.50
C THR A 83 -2.29 -0.42 -0.25
N CYS A 84 -3.27 -0.62 -1.12
CA CYS A 84 -4.59 -0.03 -0.97
C CYS A 84 -5.49 -0.87 -0.06
N HIS A 85 -5.36 -2.19 -0.13
CA HIS A 85 -6.28 -3.13 0.52
C HIS A 85 -5.81 -3.65 1.89
N ILE A 86 -4.65 -3.24 2.39
CA ILE A 86 -4.17 -3.53 3.75
C ILE A 86 -3.80 -2.19 4.41
N PRO A 87 -4.80 -1.37 4.80
CA PRO A 87 -4.53 -0.05 5.36
C PRO A 87 -3.78 -0.14 6.69
N GLU A 88 -4.09 -1.16 7.48
CA GLU A 88 -3.59 -1.39 8.84
C GLU A 88 -3.48 -2.91 9.14
N PHE A 89 -2.54 -3.27 10.00
CA PHE A 89 -2.36 -4.63 10.54
C PHE A 89 -2.39 -4.62 12.07
N ALA A 90 -2.38 -5.79 12.70
CA ALA A 90 -2.63 -5.93 14.15
C ALA A 90 -4.03 -5.38 14.53
N ARG A 91 -5.03 -5.80 13.75
CA ARG A 91 -6.43 -5.37 13.89
C ARG A 91 -7.20 -6.24 14.86
N GLY A 92 -8.34 -5.71 15.34
CA GLY A 92 -9.30 -6.47 16.13
C GLY A 92 -8.98 -6.53 17.62
N GLY A 93 -8.29 -5.50 18.12
CA GLY A 93 -7.99 -5.36 19.54
C GLY A 93 -6.80 -6.20 20.04
N VAL A 94 -5.96 -6.66 19.11
CA VAL A 94 -4.80 -7.51 19.42
C VAL A 94 -3.54 -6.83 18.91
N ALA A 95 -2.70 -6.39 19.84
CA ALA A 95 -1.50 -5.62 19.54
C ALA A 95 -0.37 -6.49 18.98
N THR A 96 0.49 -5.87 18.20
CA THR A 96 1.79 -6.40 17.79
C THR A 96 2.91 -5.64 18.47
N LYS A 97 4.04 -6.32 18.66
CA LYS A 97 5.24 -5.66 19.16
C LYS A 97 5.86 -4.82 18.05
N THR A 98 6.06 -3.53 18.31
CA THR A 98 6.68 -2.58 17.36
C THR A 98 8.14 -2.32 17.67
N LEU A 99 8.55 -2.51 18.93
CA LEU A 99 9.93 -2.37 19.38
C LEU A 99 10.29 -3.44 20.41
N TRP A 100 11.53 -3.91 20.34
CA TRP A 100 12.13 -4.76 21.35
C TRP A 100 13.55 -4.26 21.64
N ASP A 101 13.75 -3.61 22.78
CA ASP A 101 15.06 -3.17 23.23
C ASP A 101 15.65 -4.16 24.24
N TRP A 102 16.58 -4.99 23.79
CA TRP A 102 17.31 -5.92 24.65
C TRP A 102 18.37 -5.25 25.52
N SER A 103 18.80 -4.02 25.21
CA SER A 103 19.88 -3.35 25.93
C SER A 103 19.52 -3.01 27.38
N THR A 104 18.23 -2.93 27.69
CA THR A 104 17.69 -2.62 29.02
C THR A 104 17.43 -3.86 29.88
N ALA A 105 17.67 -5.07 29.34
CA ALA A 105 17.53 -6.32 30.06
C ALA A 105 18.47 -6.40 31.27
N GLY A 106 18.11 -7.23 32.26
CA GLY A 106 18.94 -7.50 33.43
C GLY A 106 18.65 -6.64 34.66
N GLN A 107 17.72 -5.68 34.61
CA GLN A 107 17.31 -4.93 35.80
C GLN A 107 16.58 -5.85 36.77
N MET A 108 16.91 -5.76 38.05
CA MET A 108 16.29 -6.55 39.13
C MET A 108 15.87 -5.64 40.27
N ASP A 109 14.84 -6.05 41.01
CA ASP A 109 14.39 -5.38 42.22
C ASP A 109 14.62 -6.30 43.41
N ASP A 110 15.57 -5.95 44.28
CA ASP A 110 16.01 -6.78 45.42
C ASP A 110 16.31 -8.25 45.04
N GLY A 111 17.05 -8.43 43.93
CA GLY A 111 17.40 -9.75 43.39
C GLY A 111 16.24 -10.50 42.72
N LYS A 112 15.06 -9.90 42.61
CA LYS A 112 13.89 -10.47 41.93
C LYS A 112 13.77 -9.95 40.51
N ILE A 113 13.25 -10.82 39.65
CA ILE A 113 12.91 -10.48 38.27
C ILE A 113 11.76 -9.47 38.26
N ILE A 114 11.95 -8.39 37.52
CA ILE A 114 10.95 -7.36 37.24
C ILE A 114 10.15 -7.79 36.02
N LYS A 115 8.83 -7.59 36.11
CA LYS A 115 7.90 -7.66 34.99
C LYS A 115 6.99 -6.45 35.09
N ARG A 116 6.88 -5.68 34.01
CA ARG A 116 5.95 -4.53 33.93
C ARG A 116 4.89 -4.85 32.89
N HIS A 117 3.67 -4.39 33.12
CA HIS A 117 2.48 -4.66 32.31
C HIS A 117 1.70 -3.38 32.06
N GLU A 118 2.38 -2.38 31.52
CA GLU A 118 1.83 -1.02 31.41
C GLU A 118 1.07 -0.79 30.09
N TYR A 119 0.74 -1.88 29.39
CA TYR A 119 -0.03 -1.84 28.15
C TYR A 119 -1.21 -2.80 28.24
N THR A 120 -2.42 -2.27 28.10
CA THR A 120 -3.66 -3.04 28.02
C THR A 120 -4.20 -2.94 26.60
N GLN A 121 -4.33 -4.09 25.94
CA GLN A 121 -4.90 -4.15 24.60
C GLN A 121 -6.38 -3.76 24.61
N ALA A 122 -6.94 -3.39 23.46
CA ALA A 122 -8.37 -3.10 23.38
C ALA A 122 -9.27 -4.31 23.68
N ASP A 123 -8.76 -5.54 23.51
CA ASP A 123 -9.46 -6.77 23.96
C ASP A 123 -9.40 -7.00 25.49
N GLY A 124 -8.75 -6.11 26.24
CA GLY A 124 -8.62 -6.12 27.70
C GLY A 124 -7.45 -6.93 28.23
N LYS A 125 -6.67 -7.62 27.38
CA LYS A 125 -5.50 -8.38 27.84
C LYS A 125 -4.30 -7.48 28.04
N GLU A 126 -3.65 -7.61 29.19
CA GLU A 126 -2.39 -6.92 29.48
C GLU A 126 -1.20 -7.61 28.81
N LEU A 127 -0.27 -6.79 28.30
CA LEU A 127 0.99 -7.23 27.73
C LEU A 127 2.15 -6.73 28.57
N HIS A 128 3.23 -7.51 28.58
CA HIS A 128 4.46 -7.06 29.21
C HIS A 128 5.03 -5.86 28.44
N THR A 129 5.35 -4.78 29.16
CA THR A 129 6.14 -3.64 28.65
C THR A 129 7.61 -3.79 29.01
N TYR A 130 7.93 -4.61 30.04
CA TYR A 130 9.29 -4.96 30.41
C TYR A 130 9.39 -6.37 30.99
N LEU A 131 10.50 -7.05 30.70
CA LEU A 131 10.92 -8.27 31.39
C LEU A 131 12.42 -8.22 31.66
N SER A 132 12.89 -8.51 32.89
CA SER A 132 14.34 -8.56 33.17
C SER A 132 15.11 -9.50 32.25
N THR A 133 14.46 -10.52 31.68
CA THR A 133 15.08 -11.48 30.76
C THR A 133 15.15 -11.00 29.32
N LYS A 134 14.44 -9.93 28.95
CA LYS A 134 14.23 -9.53 27.56
C LYS A 134 14.37 -8.02 27.30
N GLY A 135 14.30 -7.17 28.33
CA GLY A 135 14.31 -5.72 28.18
C GLY A 135 12.92 -5.14 27.94
N ASP A 136 12.86 -4.01 27.26
CA ASP A 136 11.64 -3.22 27.02
C ASP A 136 10.93 -3.60 25.71
N PHE A 137 9.61 -3.41 25.72
CA PHE A 137 8.73 -3.64 24.57
C PHE A 137 7.82 -2.45 24.32
N GLU A 138 7.61 -2.12 23.05
CA GLU A 138 6.51 -1.27 22.63
C GLU A 138 5.50 -2.08 21.82
N TRP A 139 4.24 -1.65 21.90
CA TRP A 139 3.10 -2.31 21.30
C TRP A 139 2.29 -1.32 20.47
N GLY A 140 1.71 -1.82 19.38
CA GLY A 140 0.80 -1.07 18.53
C GLY A 140 -0.39 -1.93 18.09
N GLU A 141 -1.55 -1.30 17.99
CA GLU A 141 -2.78 -1.84 17.39
C GLU A 141 -3.10 -1.00 16.16
N ASP A 142 -3.78 -1.60 15.17
CA ASP A 142 -4.19 -0.93 13.93
C ASP A 142 -3.03 -0.17 13.27
N VAL A 143 -1.88 -0.84 13.20
CA VAL A 143 -0.60 -0.23 12.81
C VAL A 143 -0.57 -0.02 11.30
N VAL A 144 -0.18 1.19 10.89
CA VAL A 144 0.04 1.55 9.49
C VAL A 144 1.29 0.84 8.95
N PRO A 145 1.23 0.15 7.81
CA PRO A 145 2.39 -0.52 7.23
C PRO A 145 3.50 0.45 6.83
N PHE A 146 4.72 -0.05 6.84
CA PHE A 146 5.84 0.58 6.13
C PHE A 146 5.73 0.27 4.63
N TYR A 147 5.91 1.29 3.79
CA TYR A 147 5.84 1.17 2.33
C TYR A 147 7.22 1.31 1.70
N SER A 148 7.56 0.41 0.79
CA SER A 148 8.79 0.47 0.01
C SER A 148 8.55 0.03 -1.43
N TRP A 149 9.43 0.46 -2.33
CA TRP A 149 9.59 -0.25 -3.60
C TRP A 149 10.07 -1.67 -3.31
N PHE A 150 9.43 -2.64 -3.95
CA PHE A 150 9.72 -4.05 -3.79
C PHE A 150 9.66 -4.77 -5.14
N ASN A 151 10.72 -5.51 -5.46
CA ASN A 151 10.84 -6.29 -6.69
C ASN A 151 10.66 -7.81 -6.47
N GLY A 152 10.33 -8.24 -5.24
CA GLY A 152 10.17 -9.64 -4.88
C GLY A 152 11.36 -10.23 -4.13
N GLN A 153 12.48 -9.50 -4.08
CA GLN A 153 13.72 -9.97 -3.46
C GLN A 153 13.95 -9.37 -2.08
N LEU A 154 14.27 -10.23 -1.12
CA LEU A 154 14.75 -9.86 0.21
C LEU A 154 16.20 -10.29 0.34
N GLU A 155 17.07 -9.37 0.74
CA GLU A 155 18.43 -9.69 1.15
C GLU A 155 18.47 -9.86 2.67
N TYR A 156 18.92 -11.03 3.11
CA TYR A 156 19.00 -11.37 4.52
C TYR A 156 20.41 -11.12 5.03
N THR A 157 20.54 -10.38 6.14
CA THR A 157 21.83 -10.25 6.83
C THR A 157 22.20 -11.59 7.46
N LEU A 158 23.37 -12.11 7.09
CA LEU A 158 23.91 -13.39 7.54
C LEU A 158 24.82 -13.22 8.77
N ALA A 159 25.15 -14.33 9.43
CA ALA A 159 25.94 -14.30 10.66
C ALA A 159 27.41 -13.90 10.44
N ASP A 160 27.92 -14.07 9.23
CA ASP A 160 29.28 -13.74 8.80
C ASP A 160 29.39 -12.36 8.15
N ASP A 161 28.26 -11.65 7.96
CA ASP A 161 28.26 -10.30 7.44
C ASP A 161 28.96 -9.34 8.41
N THR A 162 29.81 -8.47 7.87
CA THR A 162 30.43 -7.41 8.65
C THR A 162 29.43 -6.26 8.85
N ILE A 163 29.18 -5.91 10.10
CA ILE A 163 28.26 -4.83 10.48
C ILE A 163 29.01 -3.61 11.02
N ASP A 164 28.44 -2.43 10.81
CA ASP A 164 28.87 -1.18 11.45
C ASP A 164 27.98 -0.92 12.69
N PRO A 165 28.48 -1.11 13.92
CA PRO A 165 27.68 -0.99 15.13
C PRO A 165 27.27 0.45 15.45
N SER A 166 27.80 1.44 14.72
CA SER A 166 27.37 2.85 14.86
C SER A 166 26.11 3.18 14.08
N LYS A 167 25.62 2.26 13.25
CA LYS A 167 24.44 2.44 12.40
C LYS A 167 23.38 1.40 12.72
N THR A 168 22.14 1.71 12.36
CA THR A 168 21.06 0.70 12.35
C THR A 168 21.40 -0.38 11.32
N VAL A 169 21.39 -1.63 11.76
CA VAL A 169 21.60 -2.79 10.89
C VAL A 169 20.24 -3.32 10.45
N GLU A 170 19.96 -3.25 9.16
CA GLU A 170 18.76 -3.86 8.59
C GLU A 170 18.94 -5.38 8.52
N ILE A 171 18.12 -6.12 9.28
CA ILE A 171 18.18 -7.59 9.30
C ILE A 171 17.69 -8.18 7.98
N ASN A 172 16.62 -7.61 7.42
CA ASN A 172 16.09 -7.96 6.11
C ASN A 172 16.01 -6.68 5.28
N ARG A 173 16.74 -6.61 4.18
CA ARG A 173 16.73 -5.49 3.25
C ARG A 173 15.78 -5.78 2.11
N ILE A 174 14.91 -4.83 1.81
CA ILE A 174 13.88 -4.94 0.78
C ILE A 174 14.49 -4.49 -0.54
N GLY A 175 14.61 -5.41 -1.50
CA GLY A 175 15.11 -5.12 -2.84
C GLY A 175 14.04 -4.45 -3.70
N GLY A 176 14.48 -3.62 -4.64
CA GLY A 176 13.63 -2.91 -5.59
C GLY A 176 13.80 -1.40 -5.49
N ALA A 177 13.76 -0.73 -6.64
CA ALA A 177 13.83 0.71 -6.72
C ALA A 177 12.80 1.31 -7.68
N LEU A 178 12.60 2.62 -7.58
CA LEU A 178 11.80 3.37 -8.55
C LEU A 178 12.36 3.16 -9.97
N GLY A 179 11.49 2.75 -10.89
CA GLY A 179 11.83 2.57 -12.30
C GLY A 179 12.42 1.19 -12.64
N GLU A 180 12.69 0.35 -11.65
CA GLU A 180 13.06 -1.04 -11.87
C GLU A 180 11.86 -1.84 -12.42
N GLU A 181 12.13 -2.75 -13.34
CA GLU A 181 11.10 -3.60 -13.94
C GLU A 181 10.49 -4.52 -12.88
N GLY A 182 9.16 -4.63 -12.86
CA GLY A 182 8.43 -5.46 -11.90
C GLY A 182 8.38 -4.91 -10.46
N ALA A 183 9.14 -3.86 -10.13
CA ALA A 183 9.07 -3.24 -8.82
C ALA A 183 7.78 -2.43 -8.65
N ARG A 184 7.10 -2.66 -7.53
CA ARG A 184 5.89 -1.94 -7.12
C ARG A 184 6.03 -1.42 -5.69
N ILE A 185 5.20 -0.47 -5.28
CA ILE A 185 5.09 -0.03 -3.90
C ILE A 185 4.26 -1.05 -3.13
N TRP A 186 4.86 -1.67 -2.11
CA TRP A 186 4.27 -2.72 -1.28
C TRP A 186 4.21 -2.31 0.20
N PRO A 187 3.17 -2.72 0.94
CA PRO A 187 3.23 -2.78 2.39
C PRO A 187 3.84 -4.13 2.80
N ILE A 188 4.78 -4.12 3.75
CA ILE A 188 5.43 -5.37 4.19
C ILE A 188 4.61 -6.04 5.29
N THR A 189 3.37 -6.42 4.98
CA THR A 189 2.46 -7.10 5.93
C THR A 189 1.31 -7.84 5.22
N HIS A 190 0.52 -8.58 5.99
CA HIS A 190 -0.71 -9.28 5.57
C HIS A 190 -1.95 -8.63 6.22
N MET A 191 -3.16 -9.17 5.93
CA MET A 191 -4.50 -8.73 6.41
C MET A 191 -5.29 -7.87 5.41
N VAL A 192 -5.67 -8.45 4.26
CA VAL A 192 -6.57 -7.78 3.28
C VAL A 192 -7.89 -7.37 3.94
N ALA A 193 -8.24 -6.09 3.83
CA ALA A 193 -9.49 -5.49 4.25
C ALA A 193 -10.54 -5.55 3.13
N PRO A 194 -11.85 -5.49 3.48
CA PRO A 194 -12.92 -5.34 2.49
C PRO A 194 -12.68 -4.14 1.56
N ALA A 195 -13.21 -4.20 0.33
CA ALA A 195 -13.02 -3.13 -0.65
C ALA A 195 -13.54 -1.75 -0.21
N ALA A 196 -14.54 -1.72 0.68
CA ALA A 196 -15.08 -0.48 1.25
C ALA A 196 -14.09 0.22 2.22
N ASP A 197 -13.17 -0.55 2.80
CA ASP A 197 -12.17 -0.08 3.76
C ASP A 197 -10.79 0.11 3.10
N ALA A 198 -10.72 -0.02 1.78
CA ALA A 198 -9.52 0.26 1.02
C ALA A 198 -9.15 1.75 1.12
N LEU A 199 -7.86 2.06 1.07
CA LEU A 199 -7.38 3.44 1.06
C LEU A 199 -8.02 4.23 -0.09
N ASP A 200 -8.33 5.49 0.19
CA ASP A 200 -8.83 6.43 -0.81
C ASP A 200 -7.68 7.22 -1.47
N CYS A 201 -8.01 8.04 -2.47
CA CYS A 201 -7.02 8.83 -3.18
C CYS A 201 -6.23 9.76 -2.24
N GLN A 202 -6.90 10.37 -1.26
CA GLN A 202 -6.26 11.36 -0.37
C GLN A 202 -5.29 10.70 0.60
N SER A 203 -5.55 9.45 0.98
CA SER A 203 -4.66 8.66 1.84
C SER A 203 -3.22 8.63 1.32
N CYS A 204 -3.02 8.62 -0.01
CA CYS A 204 -1.69 8.66 -0.61
C CYS A 204 -1.30 10.03 -1.16
N HIS A 205 -2.25 10.75 -1.78
CA HIS A 205 -1.99 12.01 -2.49
C HIS A 205 -1.95 13.25 -1.58
N ALA A 206 -2.27 13.12 -0.29
CA ALA A 206 -2.04 14.17 0.70
C ALA A 206 -0.55 14.43 0.92
N LYS A 207 -0.22 15.62 1.44
CA LYS A 207 1.17 16.04 1.69
C LYS A 207 1.88 15.10 2.67
N ASP A 208 1.16 14.72 3.72
CA ASP A 208 1.49 13.80 4.82
C ASP A 208 0.79 12.45 4.64
N GLY A 209 0.56 12.03 3.38
CA GLY A 209 -0.06 10.75 3.05
C GLY A 209 0.85 9.54 3.29
N ARG A 210 0.31 8.32 3.07
CA ARG A 210 1.00 7.04 3.28
C ARG A 210 2.36 6.92 2.60
N LEU A 211 2.54 7.61 1.47
CA LEU A 211 3.74 7.55 0.64
C LEU A 211 4.69 8.73 0.94
N GLU A 212 4.55 9.40 2.09
CA GLU A 212 5.34 10.58 2.41
C GLU A 212 6.85 10.31 2.33
N GLY A 213 7.30 9.18 2.86
CA GLY A 213 8.71 8.78 2.91
C GLY A 213 9.31 8.31 1.57
N LEU A 214 8.49 8.12 0.53
CA LEU A 214 8.99 7.76 -0.79
C LEU A 214 9.26 9.02 -1.62
N THR A 215 10.43 9.07 -2.25
CA THR A 215 10.90 10.21 -3.04
C THR A 215 11.27 9.79 -4.46
N GLY A 216 11.56 10.77 -5.34
CA GLY A 216 12.06 10.51 -6.69
C GLY A 216 10.99 10.44 -7.79
N PHE A 217 9.70 10.56 -7.46
CA PHE A 217 8.61 10.60 -8.44
C PHE A 217 7.64 11.76 -8.18
N TYR A 218 6.92 12.16 -9.24
CA TYR A 218 5.87 13.17 -9.14
C TYR A 218 4.56 12.52 -8.69
N MET A 219 3.88 13.14 -7.73
CA MET A 219 2.57 12.72 -7.24
C MET A 219 1.56 13.86 -7.43
N PRO A 220 0.52 13.66 -8.26
CA PRO A 220 -0.54 14.66 -8.42
C PRO A 220 -1.18 15.05 -7.09
N GLY A 221 -1.43 16.34 -6.87
CA GLY A 221 -2.14 16.83 -5.68
C GLY A 221 -1.28 16.98 -4.41
N ARG A 222 -0.16 16.27 -4.29
CA ARG A 222 0.71 16.31 -3.08
C ARG A 222 1.39 17.66 -2.88
N ASP A 223 1.92 18.23 -3.95
CA ASP A 223 2.54 19.55 -3.95
C ASP A 223 2.06 20.40 -5.15
N PRO A 224 0.93 21.11 -5.01
CA PRO A 224 0.34 21.89 -6.10
C PRO A 224 1.15 23.14 -6.47
N PHE A 225 2.04 23.62 -5.58
CA PHE A 225 2.85 24.81 -5.80
C PHE A 225 4.29 24.51 -6.27
N SER A 226 4.65 23.22 -6.38
CA SER A 226 5.84 22.80 -7.11
C SER A 226 5.82 23.32 -8.56
N TYR A 227 6.98 23.42 -9.21
CA TYR A 227 7.05 23.85 -10.61
C TYR A 227 6.15 23.03 -11.54
N VAL A 228 6.13 21.70 -11.34
CA VAL A 228 5.27 20.79 -12.12
C VAL A 228 3.79 21.02 -11.81
N GLY A 229 3.43 21.17 -10.53
CA GLY A 229 2.06 21.46 -10.10
C GLY A 229 1.53 22.78 -10.66
N MET A 230 2.33 23.84 -10.59
CA MET A 230 1.98 25.15 -11.10
C MET A 230 1.87 25.17 -12.63
N LEU A 231 2.77 24.48 -13.35
CA LEU A 231 2.64 24.27 -14.80
C LEU A 231 1.35 23.53 -15.16
N GLY A 232 1.02 22.47 -14.42
CA GLY A 232 -0.24 21.73 -14.57
C GLY A 232 -1.47 22.63 -14.39
N MET A 233 -1.48 23.44 -13.33
CA MET A 233 -2.59 24.36 -13.04
C MET A 233 -2.73 25.44 -14.12
N LEU A 234 -1.61 25.99 -14.61
CA LEU A 234 -1.60 26.95 -15.72
C LEU A 234 -2.17 26.35 -17.01
N MET A 235 -1.86 25.09 -17.34
CA MET A 235 -2.43 24.41 -18.51
C MET A 235 -3.95 24.24 -18.39
N VAL A 236 -4.45 23.86 -17.21
CA VAL A 236 -5.89 23.69 -16.96
C VAL A 236 -6.61 25.05 -17.08
N VAL A 237 -6.09 26.09 -16.41
CA VAL A 237 -6.65 27.44 -16.48
C VAL A 237 -6.61 27.98 -17.91
N GLY A 238 -5.50 27.79 -18.63
CA GLY A 238 -5.36 28.20 -20.03
C GLY A 238 -6.38 27.51 -20.94
N THR A 239 -6.63 26.22 -20.73
CA THR A 239 -7.63 25.45 -21.50
C THR A 239 -9.05 25.95 -21.21
N LEU A 240 -9.39 26.17 -19.95
CA LEU A 240 -10.69 26.73 -19.54
C LEU A 240 -10.92 28.11 -20.17
N LEU A 241 -9.92 29.00 -20.11
CA LEU A 241 -9.98 30.31 -20.75
C LEU A 241 -10.18 30.18 -22.26
N GLY A 242 -9.44 29.27 -22.92
CA GLY A 242 -9.60 29.02 -24.35
C GLY A 242 -11.01 28.56 -24.74
N VAL A 243 -11.60 27.64 -23.98
CA VAL A 243 -12.98 27.15 -24.21
C VAL A 243 -14.00 28.27 -23.98
N LEU A 244 -13.84 29.06 -22.92
CA LEU A 244 -14.72 30.19 -22.64
C LEU A 244 -14.62 31.27 -23.73
N THR A 245 -13.41 31.62 -24.17
CA THR A 245 -13.18 32.55 -25.28
C THR A 245 -13.81 32.02 -26.56
N HIS A 246 -13.64 30.74 -26.88
CA HIS A 246 -14.27 30.13 -28.05
C HIS A 246 -15.81 30.15 -27.97
N ALA A 247 -16.39 29.84 -26.81
CA ALA A 247 -17.83 29.90 -26.59
C ALA A 247 -18.40 31.32 -26.71
N LEU A 248 -17.66 32.32 -26.21
CA LEU A 248 -18.02 33.74 -26.35
C LEU A 248 -17.95 34.19 -27.80
N LEU A 249 -16.85 33.91 -28.52
CA LEU A 249 -16.71 34.21 -29.94
C LEU A 249 -17.84 33.59 -30.77
N ARG A 250 -18.23 32.34 -30.47
CA ARG A 250 -19.36 31.68 -31.14
C ARG A 250 -20.69 32.40 -30.90
N LYS A 251 -20.92 32.99 -29.72
CA LYS A 251 -22.12 33.79 -29.43
C LYS A 251 -22.14 35.13 -30.18
N PHE A 252 -20.98 35.80 -30.31
CA PHE A 252 -20.90 37.10 -30.99
C PHE A 252 -20.90 36.98 -32.52
N VAL A 253 -20.29 35.94 -33.10
CA VAL A 253 -20.22 35.74 -34.56
C VAL A 253 -21.53 35.20 -35.15
N LYS A 254 -22.39 34.53 -34.37
CA LYS A 254 -23.67 33.97 -34.86
C LYS A 254 -24.81 35.01 -34.96
N LYS A 255 -24.54 36.31 -34.72
CA LYS A 255 -25.60 37.33 -34.63
C LYS A 255 -26.03 37.95 -35.97
N ASP A 256 -25.26 37.80 -37.06
CA ASP A 256 -25.53 38.51 -38.32
C ASP A 256 -25.83 37.59 -39.53
N GLY A 257 -26.63 36.54 -39.33
CA GLY A 257 -27.01 35.62 -40.41
C GLY A 257 -28.47 35.16 -40.31
N GLY A 258 -29.40 36.07 -40.61
CA GLY A 258 -30.83 35.78 -40.63
C GLY A 258 -31.65 36.95 -41.16
N SER A 259 -31.35 37.40 -42.38
CA SER A 259 -32.19 38.32 -43.15
C SER A 259 -33.47 37.64 -43.60
N SER A 260 -34.55 38.42 -43.57
CA SER A 260 -35.92 38.15 -43.99
C SER A 260 -36.08 37.46 -45.35
N HIS A 261 -36.91 36.42 -45.40
CA HIS A 261 -37.80 35.98 -46.50
C HIS A 261 -38.84 35.10 -45.78
N GLU A 262 -40.16 35.29 -45.76
CA GLU A 262 -41.18 36.06 -46.49
C GLU A 262 -42.23 36.59 -45.48
#